data_AF-A0AAD2YNI5-F1
#
_entry.id   AF-A0AAD2YNI5-F1
#
_cell.length_a   1.000
_cell.length_b   1.000
_cell.length_c   1.000
_cell.angle_alpha   90.00
_cell.angle_beta   90.00
_cell.angle_gamma   90.00
#
_symmetry.space_group_name_H-M   'P 1'
#
loop_
_entity.id
_entity.type
_entity.pdbx_description
1 polymer ?
#
loop_
_entity_poly.entity_id
_entity_poly.type
_entity_poly.pdbx_seq_one_letter_code
_entity_poly.pdbx_strand_id
1 'polypeptide(L)'
;MKPKKLNQVTDFDIKLLKIFKTVCDCHSFTSAESILGISRSAISLHMSDLENRLGIRLCQRGRAGFALTDEGREILEYIEVLTAAIEDFRSKVNQMHNRLKGEFNIGIINNLVTMPRGYITNTLTQLAEEHAEVIINISMSTLSDIECRVLDNRLHAGVIPLVTPLSGLDYFDLYSESSFLYCGKNHPLFNQCSSINLNELKKWQAILPNYAITSEAAKLHQLLDCKATASDREGIAFLILTGKFLGFLPDHYAKKWVEDGVMQPVLKDKMHYSTPICLITHKGKNHNNILKTFMEMLEKRIANN
;
A
#
# COMPACT_ATOMS: atom_id res chain seq x y z
N MET A 1 -25.91 28.47 -25.81
CA MET A 1 -26.29 27.50 -24.77
C MET A 1 -26.03 28.12 -23.41
N LYS A 2 -27.05 28.21 -22.53
CA LYS A 2 -26.84 28.68 -21.15
C LYS A 2 -26.02 27.62 -20.39
N PRO A 3 -25.02 27.99 -19.57
CA PRO A 3 -24.31 27.02 -18.73
C PRO A 3 -25.31 26.37 -17.78
N LYS A 4 -25.33 25.03 -17.73
CA LYS A 4 -26.08 24.27 -16.74
C LYS A 4 -25.55 24.70 -15.37
N LYS A 5 -26.36 25.41 -14.58
CA LYS A 5 -26.01 25.74 -13.19
C LYS A 5 -25.78 24.43 -12.44
N LEU A 6 -24.58 24.26 -11.88
CA LEU A 6 -24.36 23.29 -10.81
C LEU A 6 -25.39 23.61 -9.72
N ASN A 7 -26.28 22.66 -9.42
CA ASN A 7 -27.20 22.83 -8.30
C ASN A 7 -26.37 22.72 -7.01
N GLN A 8 -26.70 23.53 -6.00
CA GLN A 8 -25.99 23.55 -4.73
C GLN A 8 -26.03 22.15 -4.11
N VAL A 9 -24.86 21.58 -3.85
CA VAL A 9 -24.71 20.34 -3.06
C VAL A 9 -25.19 20.65 -1.64
N THR A 10 -26.06 19.81 -1.09
CA THR A 10 -26.71 20.00 0.22
C THR A 10 -26.37 18.86 1.17
N ASP A 11 -26.60 19.04 2.47
CA ASP A 11 -26.34 18.03 3.53
C ASP A 11 -26.93 16.63 3.25
N PHE A 12 -27.96 16.56 2.39
CA PHE A 12 -28.65 15.32 2.01
C PHE A 12 -27.87 14.41 1.04
N ASP A 13 -26.73 14.86 0.50
CA ASP A 13 -26.02 14.15 -0.57
C ASP A 13 -25.06 13.06 -0.09
N ILE A 14 -24.66 13.05 1.19
CA ILE A 14 -23.70 12.07 1.73
C ILE A 14 -24.17 10.63 1.51
N LYS A 15 -25.47 10.35 1.69
CA LYS A 15 -26.02 9.01 1.45
C LYS A 15 -25.89 8.59 -0.02
N LEU A 16 -26.14 9.52 -0.94
CA LEU A 16 -26.03 9.27 -2.38
C LEU A 16 -24.57 9.05 -2.79
N LEU A 17 -23.65 9.85 -2.24
CA LEU A 17 -22.21 9.70 -2.45
C LEU A 17 -21.70 8.34 -1.92
N LYS A 18 -22.17 7.89 -0.75
CA LYS A 18 -21.86 6.56 -0.21
C LYS A 18 -22.37 5.44 -1.11
N ILE A 19 -23.61 5.53 -1.61
CA ILE A 19 -24.18 4.55 -2.54
C ILE A 19 -23.33 4.49 -3.82
N PHE A 20 -22.96 5.65 -4.39
CA PHE A 20 -22.11 5.71 -5.57
C PHE A 20 -20.76 5.02 -5.33
N LYS A 21 -20.08 5.39 -4.24
CA LYS A 21 -18.81 4.76 -3.85
C LYS A 21 -18.95 3.23 -3.77
N THR A 22 -19.97 2.72 -3.08
CA THR A 22 -20.19 1.27 -2.97
C THR A 22 -20.42 0.59 -4.31
N VAL A 23 -21.16 1.24 -5.23
CA VAL A 23 -21.35 0.72 -6.60
C VAL A 23 -20.02 0.67 -7.35
N CYS A 24 -19.18 1.70 -7.21
CA CYS A 24 -17.84 1.73 -7.80
C CYS A 24 -16.94 0.63 -7.24
N ASP A 25 -16.89 0.47 -5.92
CA ASP A 25 -16.11 -0.59 -5.25
C ASP A 25 -16.53 -1.98 -5.76
N CYS A 26 -17.84 -2.19 -5.94
CA CYS A 26 -18.41 -3.44 -6.44
C CYS A 26 -18.26 -3.68 -7.95
N HIS A 27 -17.94 -2.64 -8.72
CA HIS A 27 -17.96 -2.64 -10.19
C HIS A 27 -19.28 -3.14 -10.80
N SER A 28 -20.37 -3.14 -10.02
CA SER A 28 -21.64 -3.77 -10.38
C SER A 28 -22.76 -3.31 -9.46
N PHE A 29 -23.88 -2.91 -10.07
CA PHE A 29 -25.11 -2.57 -9.34
C PHE A 29 -25.72 -3.79 -8.64
N THR A 30 -25.63 -4.98 -9.25
CA THR A 30 -26.18 -6.21 -8.68
C THR A 30 -25.39 -6.63 -7.43
N SER A 31 -24.06 -6.55 -7.50
CA SER A 31 -23.21 -6.87 -6.35
C SER A 31 -23.42 -5.87 -5.21
N ALA A 32 -23.65 -4.60 -5.54
CA ALA A 32 -23.94 -3.56 -4.57
C ALA A 32 -25.28 -3.74 -3.83
N GLU A 33 -26.27 -4.45 -4.38
CA GLU A 33 -27.55 -4.74 -3.69
C GLU A 33 -27.32 -5.47 -2.36
N SER A 34 -26.41 -6.45 -2.37
CA SER A 34 -26.12 -7.27 -1.18
C SER A 34 -25.44 -6.45 -0.09
N ILE A 35 -24.57 -5.50 -0.46
CA ILE A 35 -23.84 -4.65 0.49
C ILE A 35 -24.74 -3.54 1.03
N LEU A 36 -25.53 -2.90 0.17
CA LEU A 36 -26.35 -1.75 0.54
C LEU A 36 -27.71 -2.13 1.13
N GLY A 37 -28.15 -3.38 0.98
CA GLY A 37 -29.43 -3.87 1.47
C GLY A 37 -30.65 -3.24 0.79
N ILE A 38 -30.47 -2.73 -0.44
CA ILE A 38 -31.52 -2.09 -1.25
C ILE A 38 -31.54 -2.64 -2.67
N SER A 39 -32.70 -2.59 -3.33
CA SER A 39 -32.86 -3.13 -4.68
C SER A 39 -32.09 -2.33 -5.74
N ARG A 40 -31.74 -2.99 -6.83
CA ARG A 40 -31.04 -2.40 -7.99
C ARG A 40 -31.81 -1.25 -8.60
N SER A 41 -33.15 -1.32 -8.60
CA SER A 41 -33.99 -0.21 -9.05
C SER A 41 -33.84 1.01 -8.13
N ALA A 42 -33.79 0.82 -6.81
CA ALA A 42 -33.54 1.89 -5.85
C ALA A 42 -32.11 2.46 -6.00
N ILE A 43 -31.09 1.61 -6.16
CA ILE A 43 -29.71 2.05 -6.42
C ILE A 43 -29.66 2.89 -7.70
N SER A 44 -30.29 2.43 -8.79
CA SER A 44 -30.32 3.19 -10.04
C SER A 44 -31.05 4.52 -9.91
N LEU A 45 -32.10 4.60 -9.08
CA LEU A 45 -32.81 5.85 -8.80
C LEU A 45 -31.90 6.82 -8.06
N HIS A 46 -31.22 6.35 -7.01
CA HIS A 46 -30.25 7.15 -6.23
C HIS A 46 -29.08 7.65 -7.09
N MET A 47 -28.60 6.84 -8.03
CA MET A 47 -27.55 7.25 -8.97
C MET A 47 -28.03 8.30 -9.94
N SER A 48 -29.23 8.14 -10.50
CA SER A 48 -29.83 9.19 -11.33
C SER A 48 -30.05 10.49 -10.56
N ASP A 49 -30.48 10.42 -9.30
CA ASP A 49 -30.66 11.61 -8.45
C ASP A 49 -29.33 12.34 -8.22
N LEU A 50 -28.27 11.60 -7.87
CA LEU A 50 -26.93 12.15 -7.69
C LEU A 50 -26.40 12.82 -8.98
N GLU A 51 -26.49 12.13 -10.11
CA GLU A 51 -26.07 12.66 -11.42
C GLU A 51 -26.85 13.94 -11.79
N ASN A 52 -28.15 13.97 -11.53
CA ASN A 52 -28.99 15.14 -11.80
C ASN A 52 -28.61 16.33 -10.90
N ARG A 53 -28.28 16.09 -9.63
CA ARG A 53 -27.86 17.12 -8.67
C ARG A 53 -26.50 17.71 -9.04
N LEU A 54 -25.53 16.86 -9.34
CA LEU A 54 -24.19 17.30 -9.76
C LEU A 54 -24.18 17.86 -11.20
N GLY A 55 -25.21 17.55 -12.01
CA GLY A 55 -25.30 17.97 -13.40
C GLY A 55 -24.38 17.22 -14.35
N ILE A 56 -23.74 16.15 -13.88
CA ILE A 56 -22.74 15.33 -14.59
C ILE A 56 -23.16 13.85 -14.58
N ARG A 57 -22.74 13.09 -15.59
CA ARG A 57 -22.85 11.62 -15.55
C ARG A 57 -21.60 11.05 -14.90
N LEU A 58 -21.80 10.17 -13.92
CA LEU A 58 -20.70 9.58 -13.14
C LEU A 58 -20.34 8.18 -13.65
N CYS A 59 -21.30 7.46 -14.21
CA CYS A 59 -21.06 6.11 -14.72
C CYS A 59 -21.90 5.81 -15.95
N GLN A 60 -21.37 4.94 -16.81
CA GLN A 60 -22.10 4.30 -17.88
C GLN A 60 -22.68 2.99 -17.35
N ARG A 61 -23.97 2.78 -17.61
CA ARG A 61 -24.71 1.57 -17.20
C ARG A 61 -25.55 1.04 -18.35
N GLY A 62 -25.57 -0.28 -18.54
CA GLY A 62 -26.37 -0.93 -19.58
C GLY A 62 -25.88 -2.34 -19.92
N ARG A 63 -26.21 -2.82 -21.13
CA ARG A 63 -25.77 -4.13 -21.64
C ARG A 63 -24.24 -4.24 -21.77
N ALA A 64 -23.56 -3.10 -21.90
CA ALA A 64 -22.10 -3.01 -21.97
C ALA A 64 -21.40 -3.13 -20.60
N GLY A 65 -22.16 -3.26 -19.50
CA GLY A 65 -21.62 -3.33 -18.15
C GLY A 65 -21.59 -1.99 -17.43
N PHE A 66 -20.82 -1.94 -16.34
CA PHE A 66 -20.55 -0.75 -15.54
C PHE A 66 -19.18 -0.19 -15.90
N ALA A 67 -19.10 1.12 -16.14
CA ALA A 67 -17.83 1.82 -16.29
C ALA A 67 -17.95 3.24 -15.74
N LEU A 68 -16.90 3.73 -15.09
CA LEU A 68 -16.82 5.13 -14.66
C LEU A 68 -16.57 6.05 -15.87
N THR A 69 -17.17 7.24 -15.84
CA THR A 69 -16.74 8.35 -16.71
C THR A 69 -15.47 8.99 -16.14
N ASP A 70 -14.80 9.85 -16.90
CA ASP A 70 -13.62 10.56 -16.40
C ASP A 70 -14.00 11.51 -15.24
N GLU A 71 -15.13 12.22 -15.37
CA GLU A 71 -15.68 13.04 -14.29
C GLU A 71 -16.10 12.17 -13.09
N GLY A 72 -16.61 10.96 -13.34
CA GLY A 72 -16.97 10.01 -12.29
C GLY A 72 -15.76 9.53 -11.49
N ARG A 73 -14.60 9.36 -12.14
CA ARG A 73 -13.34 8.98 -11.49
C ARG A 73 -12.84 10.11 -10.58
N GLU A 74 -12.84 11.34 -11.08
CA GLU A 74 -12.43 12.52 -10.29
C GLU A 74 -13.36 12.76 -9.09
N ILE A 75 -14.68 12.62 -9.29
CA ILE A 75 -15.65 12.73 -8.20
C ILE A 75 -15.48 11.61 -7.17
N LEU A 76 -15.15 10.39 -7.61
CA LEU A 76 -14.89 9.28 -6.69
C LEU A 76 -13.71 9.59 -5.75
N GLU A 77 -12.63 10.18 -6.28
CA GLU A 77 -11.48 10.61 -5.46
C GLU A 77 -11.88 11.62 -4.39
N TYR A 78 -12.73 12.61 -4.72
CA TYR A 78 -13.25 13.56 -3.72
C TYR A 78 -14.18 12.90 -2.70
N ILE A 79 -15.00 11.94 -3.12
CA ILE A 79 -15.89 11.20 -2.23
C ILE A 79 -15.10 10.34 -1.24
N GLU A 80 -13.98 9.78 -1.66
CA GLU A 80 -13.10 9.01 -0.76
C GLU A 80 -12.54 9.88 0.35
N VAL A 81 -12.06 11.09 0.03
CA VAL A 81 -11.58 12.07 1.02
C VAL A 81 -12.70 12.48 1.97
N LEU A 82 -13.89 12.81 1.44
CA LEU A 82 -15.04 13.20 2.26
C LEU A 82 -15.48 12.06 3.20
N THR A 83 -15.52 10.83 2.69
CA THR A 83 -15.93 9.66 3.48
C THR A 83 -14.95 9.40 4.61
N ALA A 84 -13.64 9.51 4.34
CA ALA A 84 -12.61 9.41 5.35
C ALA A 84 -12.78 10.47 6.46
N ALA A 85 -13.06 11.72 6.09
CA ALA A 85 -13.32 12.80 7.06
C ALA A 85 -14.57 12.54 7.94
N ILE A 86 -15.63 11.96 7.37
CA ILE A 86 -16.84 11.59 8.12
C ILE A 86 -16.55 10.46 9.10
N GLU A 87 -15.78 9.44 8.70
CA GLU A 87 -15.42 8.34 9.59
C GLU A 87 -14.45 8.81 10.70
N ASP A 88 -13.53 9.74 10.40
CA ASP A 88 -12.71 10.42 11.43
C ASP A 88 -13.57 11.20 12.42
N PHE A 89 -14.56 11.98 11.95
CA PHE A 89 -15.51 12.67 12.82
C PHE A 89 -16.29 11.69 13.72
N ARG A 90 -16.82 10.60 13.15
CA ARG A 90 -17.53 9.56 13.91
C ARG A 90 -16.62 8.93 14.95
N SER A 91 -15.38 8.62 14.58
CA SER A 91 -14.36 8.14 15.51
C SER A 91 -14.18 9.13 16.67
N LYS A 92 -14.00 10.42 16.38
CA LYS A 92 -13.86 11.49 17.38
C LYS A 92 -15.07 11.65 18.31
N VAL A 93 -16.29 11.53 17.81
CA VAL A 93 -17.50 11.56 18.66
C VAL A 93 -17.60 10.32 19.53
N ASN A 94 -17.32 9.15 18.96
CA ASN A 94 -17.30 7.88 19.71
C ASN A 94 -16.25 7.86 20.81
N GLN A 95 -15.13 8.55 20.61
CA GLN A 95 -14.09 8.75 21.65
C GLN A 95 -14.64 9.46 22.89
N MET A 96 -15.65 10.33 22.78
CA MET A 96 -16.28 10.96 23.95
C MET A 96 -16.96 9.94 24.88
N HIS A 97 -17.23 8.72 24.40
CA HIS A 97 -17.84 7.64 25.16
C HIS A 97 -16.84 6.55 25.64
N ASN A 98 -15.53 6.84 25.63
CA ASN A 98 -14.47 5.99 26.21
C ASN A 98 -14.37 4.55 25.65
N ARG A 99 -14.86 4.32 24.43
CA ARG A 99 -14.66 3.06 23.70
C ARG A 99 -13.92 3.32 22.40
N LEU A 100 -12.76 2.67 22.23
CA LEU A 100 -12.01 2.68 20.99
C LEU A 100 -12.76 1.79 19.98
N LYS A 101 -13.48 2.40 19.04
CA LYS A 101 -14.25 1.70 18.01
C LYS A 101 -14.15 2.40 16.66
N GLY A 102 -14.23 1.62 15.59
CA GLY A 102 -14.15 2.10 14.21
C GLY A 102 -13.13 1.35 13.38
N GLU A 103 -12.79 1.89 12.21
CA GLU A 103 -11.87 1.26 11.27
C GLU A 103 -10.44 1.76 11.45
N PHE A 104 -9.47 0.86 11.31
CA PHE A 104 -8.05 1.15 11.24
C PHE A 104 -7.47 0.71 9.89
N ASN A 105 -7.52 1.63 8.94
CA ASN A 105 -6.99 1.48 7.58
C ASN A 105 -5.46 1.71 7.54
N ILE A 106 -4.69 0.70 7.14
CA ILE A 106 -3.23 0.73 7.01
C ILE A 106 -2.81 0.29 5.60
N GLY A 107 -1.87 1.03 5.00
CA GLY A 107 -1.19 0.62 3.76
C GLY A 107 0.14 -0.04 4.07
N ILE A 108 0.47 -1.15 3.42
CA ILE A 108 1.79 -1.79 3.55
C ILE A 108 2.38 -2.14 2.19
N ILE A 109 3.70 -2.08 2.06
CA ILE A 109 4.39 -2.65 0.90
C ILE A 109 4.49 -4.18 1.00
N ASN A 110 4.72 -4.84 -0.14
CA ASN A 110 4.86 -6.29 -0.21
C ASN A 110 6.05 -6.82 0.63
N ASN A 111 5.92 -8.08 1.06
CA ASN A 111 6.96 -8.92 1.68
C ASN A 111 7.38 -8.58 3.12
N LEU A 112 6.65 -7.71 3.82
CA LEU A 112 6.87 -7.45 5.25
C LEU A 112 6.52 -8.63 6.16
N VAL A 113 5.75 -9.61 5.68
CA VAL A 113 5.30 -10.78 6.47
C VAL A 113 6.46 -11.63 6.98
N THR A 114 7.56 -11.71 6.24
CA THR A 114 8.74 -12.50 6.62
C THR A 114 9.72 -11.71 7.50
N MET A 115 9.39 -10.47 7.87
CA MET A 115 10.27 -9.60 8.64
C MET A 115 10.45 -10.12 10.09
N PRO A 116 11.69 -10.43 10.54
CA PRO A 116 11.90 -11.09 11.83
C PRO A 116 11.43 -10.29 13.05
N ARG A 117 11.55 -8.95 13.01
CA ARG A 117 11.17 -8.08 14.15
C ARG A 117 9.65 -8.01 14.35
N GLY A 118 8.87 -8.18 13.29
CA GLY A 118 7.41 -8.26 13.36
C GLY A 118 6.72 -7.12 14.11
N TYR A 119 7.30 -5.91 14.18
CA TYR A 119 6.76 -4.83 15.02
C TYR A 119 5.30 -4.50 14.68
N ILE A 120 4.99 -4.38 13.39
CA ILE A 120 3.64 -4.09 12.93
C ILE A 120 2.69 -5.24 13.25
N THR A 121 3.04 -6.48 12.88
CA THR A 121 2.21 -7.66 13.15
C THR A 121 1.94 -7.82 14.65
N ASN A 122 2.95 -7.69 15.49
CA ASN A 122 2.81 -7.86 16.94
C ASN A 122 2.00 -6.71 17.59
N THR A 123 2.15 -5.48 17.12
CA THR A 123 1.34 -4.35 17.59
C THR A 123 -0.11 -4.49 17.14
N LEU A 124 -0.38 -4.99 15.93
CA LEU A 124 -1.74 -5.26 15.47
C LEU A 124 -2.40 -6.39 16.26
N THR A 125 -1.65 -7.44 16.64
CA THR A 125 -2.14 -8.48 17.56
C THR A 125 -2.61 -7.85 18.87
N GLN A 126 -1.77 -7.03 19.49
CA GLN A 126 -2.11 -6.35 20.75
C GLN A 126 -3.33 -5.43 20.60
N LEU A 127 -3.41 -4.66 19.51
CA LEU A 127 -4.55 -3.79 19.23
C LEU A 127 -5.85 -4.59 19.10
N ALA A 128 -5.82 -5.72 18.40
CA ALA A 128 -6.99 -6.59 18.21
C ALA A 128 -7.43 -7.27 19.52
N GLU A 129 -6.47 -7.64 20.38
CA GLU A 129 -6.75 -8.24 21.69
C GLU A 129 -7.33 -7.24 22.70
N GLU A 130 -6.77 -6.03 22.77
CA GLU A 130 -7.18 -5.01 23.74
C GLU A 130 -8.42 -4.21 23.28
N HIS A 131 -8.70 -4.16 21.98
CA HIS A 131 -9.78 -3.35 21.40
C HIS A 131 -10.62 -4.11 20.35
N ALA A 132 -11.44 -5.05 20.80
CA ALA A 132 -12.27 -5.91 19.94
C ALA A 132 -13.29 -5.17 19.03
N GLU A 133 -13.62 -3.90 19.32
CA GLU A 133 -14.50 -3.07 18.48
C GLU A 133 -13.76 -2.32 17.35
N VAL A 134 -12.44 -2.51 17.22
CA VAL A 134 -11.62 -1.96 16.12
C VAL A 134 -11.56 -2.96 14.97
N ILE A 135 -11.94 -2.50 13.78
CA ILE A 135 -11.84 -3.28 12.53
C ILE A 135 -10.54 -2.88 11.83
N ILE A 136 -9.58 -3.80 11.72
CA ILE A 136 -8.30 -3.54 11.08
C ILE A 136 -8.40 -3.88 9.59
N ASN A 137 -8.13 -2.90 8.73
CA ASN A 137 -8.13 -3.04 7.29
C ASN A 137 -6.72 -2.81 6.75
N ILE A 138 -6.15 -3.82 6.08
CA ILE A 138 -4.81 -3.73 5.47
C ILE A 138 -4.96 -3.75 3.95
N SER A 139 -4.30 -2.82 3.27
CA SER A 139 -4.17 -2.83 1.81
C SER A 139 -2.71 -2.83 1.39
N MET A 140 -2.40 -3.64 0.37
CA MET A 140 -1.07 -3.67 -0.25
C MET A 140 -1.08 -2.82 -1.52
N SER A 141 -0.11 -1.91 -1.61
CA SER A 141 -0.02 -0.90 -2.67
C SER A 141 1.43 -0.49 -2.92
N THR A 142 1.67 0.30 -3.97
CA THR A 142 2.99 0.89 -4.24
C THR A 142 3.33 1.97 -3.21
N LEU A 143 4.63 2.32 -3.09
CA LEU A 143 5.11 3.40 -2.22
C LEU A 143 4.30 4.69 -2.42
N SER A 144 4.24 5.16 -3.67
CA SER A 144 3.59 6.43 -4.02
C SER A 144 2.09 6.41 -3.74
N ASP A 145 1.40 5.28 -3.99
CA ASP A 145 -0.03 5.16 -3.69
C ASP A 145 -0.28 5.20 -2.17
N ILE A 146 0.55 4.52 -1.37
CA ILE A 146 0.44 4.58 0.10
C ILE A 146 0.68 6.00 0.60
N GLU A 147 1.72 6.67 0.13
CA GLU A 147 2.02 8.06 0.49
C GLU A 147 0.85 9.00 0.16
N CYS A 148 0.32 8.93 -1.07
CA CYS A 148 -0.84 9.71 -1.50
C CYS A 148 -2.06 9.43 -0.61
N ARG A 149 -2.38 8.16 -0.36
CA ARG A 149 -3.55 7.78 0.44
C ARG A 149 -3.42 8.19 1.91
N VAL A 150 -2.21 8.26 2.47
CA VAL A 150 -1.99 8.82 3.82
C VAL A 150 -2.13 10.35 3.81
N LEU A 151 -1.57 11.05 2.81
CA LEU A 151 -1.73 12.50 2.63
C LEU A 151 -3.21 12.91 2.45
N ASP A 152 -3.98 12.09 1.75
CA ASP A 152 -5.41 12.31 1.52
C ASP A 152 -6.30 11.83 2.68
N ASN A 153 -5.70 11.38 3.79
CA ASN A 153 -6.38 10.79 4.96
C ASN A 153 -7.24 9.54 4.64
N ARG A 154 -7.04 8.88 3.49
CA ARG A 154 -7.69 7.61 3.13
C ARG A 154 -7.08 6.42 3.88
N LEU A 155 -5.83 6.55 4.32
CA LEU A 155 -5.14 5.63 5.23
C LEU A 155 -4.73 6.37 6.49
N HIS A 156 -4.82 5.71 7.64
CA HIS A 156 -4.33 6.27 8.90
C HIS A 156 -2.81 6.19 8.99
N ALA A 157 -2.23 5.10 8.48
CA ALA A 157 -0.80 4.87 8.47
C ALA A 157 -0.35 4.10 7.23
N GLY A 158 0.92 4.26 6.86
CA GLY A 158 1.59 3.50 5.82
C GLY A 158 2.89 2.88 6.33
N VAL A 159 3.25 1.67 5.90
CA VAL A 159 4.55 1.05 6.20
C VAL A 159 5.34 0.92 4.91
N ILE A 160 6.39 1.73 4.78
CA ILE A 160 7.07 1.99 3.52
C ILE A 160 8.59 2.09 3.69
N PRO A 161 9.38 1.84 2.63
CA PRO A 161 10.80 2.16 2.63
C PRO A 161 11.00 3.68 2.54
N LEU A 162 11.93 4.22 3.32
CA LEU A 162 12.33 5.62 3.23
C LEU A 162 13.31 5.81 2.06
N VAL A 163 12.77 6.26 0.93
CA VAL A 163 13.56 6.59 -0.27
C VAL A 163 13.76 8.10 -0.39
N THR A 164 12.67 8.86 -0.40
CA THR A 164 12.69 10.32 -0.45
C THR A 164 11.52 10.83 0.40
N PRO A 165 11.78 11.59 1.47
CA PRO A 165 10.70 12.06 2.33
C PRO A 165 9.85 13.09 1.60
N LEU A 166 8.53 12.89 1.63
CA LEU A 166 7.53 13.86 1.20
C LEU A 166 7.12 14.80 2.32
N SER A 167 6.91 16.07 1.97
CA SER A 167 6.30 17.05 2.86
C SER A 167 4.85 16.66 3.18
N GLY A 168 4.40 16.95 4.41
CA GLY A 168 3.06 16.58 4.86
C GLY A 168 2.94 15.18 5.47
N LEU A 169 4.03 14.41 5.52
CA LEU A 169 4.11 13.15 6.24
C LEU A 169 5.08 13.25 7.44
N ASP A 170 4.72 12.60 8.53
CA ASP A 170 5.64 12.30 9.64
C ASP A 170 6.14 10.86 9.50
N TYR A 171 7.43 10.65 9.73
CA TYR A 171 8.13 9.37 9.55
C TYR A 171 8.59 8.85 10.91
N PHE A 172 8.28 7.60 11.19
CA PHE A 172 8.66 6.90 12.40
C PHE A 172 9.47 5.66 12.03
N ASP A 173 10.75 5.65 12.42
CA ASP A 173 11.68 4.58 12.06
C ASP A 173 11.29 3.26 12.73
N LEU A 174 11.14 2.20 11.94
CA LEU A 174 10.86 0.86 12.46
C LEU A 174 12.14 0.03 12.55
N TYR A 175 12.79 -0.15 11.41
CA TYR A 175 13.98 -0.99 11.27
C TYR A 175 14.65 -0.75 9.92
N SER A 176 15.82 -1.35 9.72
CA SER A 176 16.48 -1.36 8.41
C SER A 176 16.46 -2.77 7.83
N GLU A 177 16.04 -2.87 6.57
CA GLU A 177 15.98 -4.10 5.79
C GLU A 177 17.29 -4.27 5.00
N SER A 178 18.00 -5.37 5.24
CA SER A 178 19.21 -5.72 4.48
C SER A 178 18.85 -6.48 3.22
N SER A 179 19.33 -6.00 2.07
CA SER A 179 19.18 -6.66 0.78
C SER A 179 20.54 -7.12 0.24
N PHE A 180 20.56 -8.30 -0.36
CA PHE A 180 21.75 -8.89 -1.00
C PHE A 180 21.46 -9.21 -2.46
N LEU A 181 22.51 -9.30 -3.28
CA LEU A 181 22.40 -9.81 -4.64
C LEU A 181 22.32 -11.33 -4.61
N TYR A 182 21.33 -11.93 -5.28
CA TYR A 182 21.14 -13.38 -5.34
C TYR A 182 21.20 -13.91 -6.77
N CYS A 183 21.57 -15.19 -6.89
CA CYS A 183 21.38 -15.99 -8.08
C CYS A 183 20.66 -17.31 -7.74
N GLY A 184 19.95 -17.89 -8.72
CA GLY A 184 19.29 -19.18 -8.55
C GLY A 184 20.23 -20.37 -8.79
N LYS A 185 19.85 -21.57 -8.33
CA LYS A 185 20.64 -22.82 -8.43
C LYS A 185 21.13 -23.20 -9.83
N ASN A 186 20.38 -22.79 -10.86
CA ASN A 186 20.71 -23.08 -12.25
C ASN A 186 21.63 -22.00 -12.88
N HIS A 187 21.98 -20.95 -12.12
CA HIS A 187 22.85 -19.89 -12.59
C HIS A 187 24.32 -20.34 -12.58
N PRO A 188 25.14 -20.03 -13.60
CA PRO A 188 26.54 -20.45 -13.65
C PRO A 188 27.39 -20.00 -12.46
N LEU A 189 27.01 -18.88 -11.83
CA LEU A 189 27.70 -18.35 -10.64
C LEU A 189 27.37 -19.05 -9.33
N PHE A 190 26.38 -19.93 -9.29
CA PHE A 190 25.89 -20.49 -8.03
C PHE A 190 27.00 -21.07 -7.16
N ASN A 191 27.92 -21.85 -7.76
CA ASN A 191 29.05 -22.46 -7.04
C ASN A 191 30.28 -21.54 -6.87
N GLN A 192 30.27 -20.32 -7.41
CA GLN A 192 31.39 -19.37 -7.42
C GLN A 192 31.01 -18.00 -6.82
N CYS A 193 29.89 -17.95 -6.08
CA CYS A 193 29.29 -16.72 -5.58
C CYS A 193 30.23 -15.84 -4.76
N SER A 194 31.19 -16.43 -4.04
CA SER A 194 32.12 -15.70 -3.17
C SER A 194 33.48 -15.39 -3.80
N SER A 195 33.81 -16.03 -4.93
CA SER A 195 35.16 -15.97 -5.53
C SER A 195 35.25 -15.17 -6.82
N ILE A 196 34.10 -14.75 -7.37
CA ILE A 196 34.05 -13.96 -8.61
C ILE A 196 34.55 -12.52 -8.42
N ASN A 197 35.21 -11.94 -9.42
CA ASN A 197 35.56 -10.53 -9.40
C ASN A 197 34.33 -9.67 -9.72
N LEU A 198 34.17 -8.54 -9.03
CA LEU A 198 33.05 -7.61 -9.21
C LEU A 198 32.87 -7.16 -10.67
N ASN A 199 33.96 -6.96 -11.41
CA ASN A 199 33.90 -6.59 -12.83
C ASN A 199 33.28 -7.68 -13.72
N GLU A 200 33.32 -8.94 -13.29
CA GLU A 200 32.74 -10.05 -14.04
C GLU A 200 31.22 -10.13 -13.88
N LEU A 201 30.63 -9.43 -12.90
CA LEU A 201 29.18 -9.34 -12.76
C LEU A 201 28.51 -8.75 -14.00
N LYS A 202 29.20 -7.83 -14.72
CA LYS A 202 28.72 -7.23 -15.96
C LYS A 202 28.55 -8.23 -17.11
N LYS A 203 29.12 -9.44 -17.01
CA LYS A 203 28.93 -10.52 -17.99
C LYS A 203 27.56 -11.19 -17.83
N TRP A 204 26.89 -10.99 -16.70
CA TRP A 204 25.65 -11.67 -16.34
C TRP A 204 24.49 -10.69 -16.32
N GLN A 205 23.34 -11.15 -16.80
CA GLN A 205 22.14 -10.33 -16.86
C GLN A 205 21.58 -10.13 -15.47
N ALA A 206 21.15 -8.91 -15.17
CA ALA A 206 20.52 -8.55 -13.92
C ALA A 206 19.13 -7.95 -14.10
N ILE A 207 18.40 -7.87 -12.98
CA ILE A 207 17.05 -7.30 -12.91
C ILE A 207 17.14 -5.88 -12.37
N LEU A 208 16.49 -4.93 -13.03
CA LEU A 208 16.30 -3.57 -12.56
C LEU A 208 14.88 -3.43 -11.97
N PRO A 209 14.75 -3.05 -10.69
CA PRO A 209 13.46 -2.69 -10.09
C PRO A 209 12.75 -1.57 -10.86
N ASN A 210 11.48 -1.75 -11.18
CA ASN A 210 10.58 -0.71 -11.69
C ASN A 210 9.76 -0.08 -10.56
N TYR A 211 10.44 0.25 -9.46
CA TYR A 211 9.90 0.93 -8.29
C TYR A 211 11.00 1.78 -7.64
N ALA A 212 10.61 2.70 -6.75
CA ALA A 212 11.56 3.59 -6.09
C ALA A 212 12.56 2.82 -5.22
N ILE A 213 13.85 3.14 -5.39
CA ILE A 213 14.96 2.53 -4.65
C ILE A 213 15.85 3.63 -4.07
N THR A 214 16.60 3.30 -3.01
CA THR A 214 17.55 4.24 -2.40
C THR A 214 18.71 4.55 -3.36
N SER A 215 19.37 5.68 -3.15
CA SER A 215 20.56 6.07 -3.93
C SER A 215 21.71 5.05 -3.81
N GLU A 216 21.82 4.36 -2.68
CA GLU A 216 22.79 3.27 -2.48
C GLU A 216 22.46 2.07 -3.38
N ALA A 217 21.20 1.62 -3.36
CA ALA A 217 20.74 0.54 -4.23
C ALA A 217 20.93 0.90 -5.71
N ALA A 218 20.63 2.14 -6.11
CA ALA A 218 20.81 2.60 -7.48
C ALA A 218 22.27 2.51 -7.95
N LYS A 219 23.23 2.88 -7.11
CA LYS A 219 24.67 2.76 -7.41
C LYS A 219 25.09 1.31 -7.65
N LEU A 220 24.58 0.37 -6.85
CA LEU A 220 24.88 -1.05 -7.02
C LEU A 220 24.27 -1.63 -8.30
N HIS A 221 23.07 -1.21 -8.69
CA HIS A 221 22.46 -1.63 -9.96
C HIS A 221 23.23 -1.12 -11.18
N GLN A 222 23.87 0.05 -11.10
CA GLN A 222 24.74 0.58 -12.17
C GLN A 222 25.99 -0.27 -12.42
N LEU A 223 26.37 -1.13 -11.48
CA LEU A 223 27.50 -2.05 -11.64
C LEU A 223 27.13 -3.31 -12.44
N LEU A 224 25.84 -3.52 -12.72
CA LEU A 224 25.30 -4.73 -13.35
C LEU A 224 24.80 -4.46 -14.78
N ASP A 225 24.72 -5.51 -15.61
CA ASP A 225 24.08 -5.44 -16.93
C ASP A 225 22.58 -5.76 -16.82
N CYS A 226 21.77 -4.75 -16.51
CA CYS A 226 20.34 -4.92 -16.32
C CYS A 226 19.61 -5.14 -17.66
N LYS A 227 18.99 -6.33 -17.84
CA LYS A 227 18.27 -6.73 -19.08
C LYS A 227 16.81 -7.10 -18.84
N ALA A 228 16.37 -7.15 -17.59
CA ALA A 228 14.99 -7.42 -17.22
C ALA A 228 14.50 -6.39 -16.19
N THR A 229 13.19 -6.19 -16.10
CA THR A 229 12.56 -5.33 -15.10
C THR A 229 11.48 -6.07 -14.34
N ALA A 230 11.23 -5.65 -13.10
CA ALA A 230 10.17 -6.20 -12.25
C ALA A 230 9.53 -5.10 -11.40
N SER A 231 8.20 -5.12 -11.27
CA SER A 231 7.42 -4.13 -10.51
C SER A 231 7.49 -4.29 -9.00
N ASP A 232 7.91 -5.45 -8.52
CA ASP A 232 8.00 -5.79 -7.11
C ASP A 232 9.06 -6.88 -6.88
N ARG A 233 9.27 -7.22 -5.61
CA ARG A 233 10.23 -8.22 -5.15
C ARG A 233 9.83 -9.66 -5.52
N GLU A 234 8.54 -9.95 -5.71
CA GLU A 234 8.09 -11.28 -6.12
C GLU A 234 8.47 -11.55 -7.58
N GLY A 235 8.27 -10.56 -8.46
CA GLY A 235 8.77 -10.59 -9.83
C GLY A 235 10.30 -10.74 -9.92
N ILE A 236 11.04 -10.07 -9.04
CA ILE A 236 12.50 -10.26 -8.93
C ILE A 236 12.84 -11.70 -8.56
N ALA A 237 12.18 -12.26 -7.54
CA ALA A 237 12.40 -13.65 -7.13
C ALA A 237 12.09 -14.64 -8.26
N PHE A 238 10.98 -14.45 -8.98
CA PHE A 238 10.63 -15.26 -10.15
C PHE A 238 11.74 -15.27 -11.20
N LEU A 239 12.29 -14.10 -11.54
CA LEU A 239 13.36 -13.98 -12.53
C LEU A 239 14.67 -14.61 -12.04
N ILE A 240 15.03 -14.47 -10.76
CA ILE A 240 16.21 -15.14 -10.18
C ILE A 240 16.06 -16.67 -10.27
N LEU A 241 14.87 -17.20 -9.96
CA LEU A 241 14.59 -18.64 -9.98
C LEU A 241 14.70 -19.28 -11.36
N THR A 242 14.60 -18.49 -12.44
CA THR A 242 14.90 -18.98 -13.81
C THR A 242 16.36 -19.43 -13.97
N GLY A 243 17.26 -18.97 -13.09
CA GLY A 243 18.70 -19.21 -13.17
C GLY A 243 19.40 -18.39 -14.26
N LYS A 244 18.73 -17.40 -14.86
CA LYS A 244 19.32 -16.53 -15.90
C LYS A 244 19.71 -15.15 -15.41
N PHE A 245 19.09 -14.69 -14.34
CA PHE A 245 19.25 -13.32 -13.86
C PHE A 245 19.78 -13.25 -12.43
N LEU A 246 20.58 -12.23 -12.18
CA LEU A 246 20.94 -11.75 -10.86
C LEU A 246 19.90 -10.70 -10.39
N GLY A 247 19.59 -10.67 -9.10
CA GLY A 247 18.68 -9.66 -8.56
C GLY A 247 18.84 -9.45 -7.06
N PHE A 248 18.52 -8.24 -6.61
CA PHE A 248 18.56 -7.90 -5.20
C PHE A 248 17.24 -8.28 -4.52
N LEU A 249 17.34 -8.97 -3.38
CA LEU A 249 16.19 -9.30 -2.54
C LEU A 249 16.52 -9.02 -1.06
N PRO A 250 15.51 -8.74 -0.23
CA PRO A 250 15.68 -8.72 1.21
C PRO A 250 16.10 -10.09 1.76
N ASP A 251 17.01 -10.11 2.72
CA ASP A 251 17.55 -11.36 3.28
C ASP A 251 16.47 -12.25 3.88
N HIS A 252 15.58 -11.65 4.68
CA HIS A 252 14.48 -12.39 5.31
C HIS A 252 13.49 -12.98 4.29
N TYR A 253 13.31 -12.33 3.14
CA TYR A 253 12.45 -12.81 2.06
C TYR A 253 13.14 -13.94 1.29
N ALA A 254 14.45 -13.79 1.02
CA ALA A 254 15.25 -14.79 0.32
C ALA A 254 15.58 -16.03 1.17
N LYS A 255 15.51 -15.90 2.50
CA LYS A 255 15.99 -16.88 3.49
C LYS A 255 15.55 -18.31 3.18
N LYS A 256 14.27 -18.53 2.87
CA LYS A 256 13.76 -19.88 2.62
C LYS A 256 14.39 -20.52 1.38
N TRP A 257 14.55 -19.78 0.29
CA TRP A 257 15.22 -20.29 -0.92
C TRP A 257 16.71 -20.54 -0.70
N VAL A 258 17.36 -19.78 0.18
CA VAL A 258 18.75 -20.02 0.56
C VAL A 258 18.88 -21.31 1.39
N GLU A 259 18.02 -21.48 2.40
CA GLU A 259 17.97 -22.69 3.23
C GLU A 259 17.67 -23.95 2.39
N ASP A 260 16.81 -23.82 1.39
CA ASP A 260 16.44 -24.93 0.48
C ASP A 260 17.48 -25.17 -0.64
N GLY A 261 18.59 -24.39 -0.67
CA GLY A 261 19.65 -24.52 -1.68
C GLY A 261 19.21 -24.14 -3.10
N VAL A 262 18.17 -23.31 -3.24
CA VAL A 262 17.62 -22.86 -4.52
C VAL A 262 18.14 -21.47 -4.91
N MET A 263 18.54 -20.64 -3.94
CA MET A 263 19.20 -19.36 -4.14
C MET A 263 20.49 -19.25 -3.34
N GLN A 264 21.43 -18.42 -3.80
CA GLN A 264 22.66 -18.13 -3.08
C GLN A 264 23.04 -16.65 -3.22
N PRO A 265 23.46 -15.98 -2.13
CA PRO A 265 23.94 -14.61 -2.21
C PRO A 265 25.29 -14.54 -2.94
N VAL A 266 25.39 -13.62 -3.90
CA VAL A 266 26.57 -13.36 -4.72
C VAL A 266 27.34 -12.20 -4.12
N LEU A 267 28.63 -12.38 -3.83
CA LEU A 267 29.51 -11.38 -3.24
C LEU A 267 28.89 -10.67 -2.03
N LYS A 268 28.40 -11.46 -1.06
CA LYS A 268 27.61 -10.98 0.09
C LYS A 268 28.20 -9.76 0.81
N ASP A 269 29.54 -9.69 0.92
CA ASP A 269 30.25 -8.61 1.62
C ASP A 269 30.39 -7.32 0.79
N LYS A 270 30.04 -7.33 -0.50
CA LYS A 270 30.19 -6.19 -1.42
C LYS A 270 28.89 -5.78 -2.09
N MET A 271 28.02 -6.75 -2.39
CA MET A 271 26.78 -6.56 -3.12
C MET A 271 25.60 -6.63 -2.15
N HIS A 272 25.55 -5.66 -1.24
CA HIS A 272 24.48 -5.51 -0.27
C HIS A 272 24.20 -4.04 0.00
N TYR A 273 22.98 -3.73 0.44
CA TYR A 273 22.60 -2.40 0.90
C TYR A 273 21.53 -2.51 1.98
N SER A 274 21.32 -1.41 2.71
CA SER A 274 20.33 -1.32 3.77
C SER A 274 19.25 -0.31 3.39
N THR A 275 17.99 -0.69 3.57
CA THR A 275 16.84 0.19 3.31
C THR A 275 16.09 0.44 4.60
N PRO A 276 16.05 1.68 5.12
CA PRO A 276 15.22 2.01 6.26
C PRO A 276 13.75 1.80 5.91
N ILE A 277 13.03 1.13 6.79
CA ILE A 277 11.57 0.96 6.73
C ILE A 277 10.98 1.80 7.85
N CYS A 278 10.03 2.65 7.47
CA CYS A 278 9.38 3.58 8.36
C CYS A 278 7.87 3.34 8.34
N LEU A 279 7.22 3.71 9.44
CA LEU A 279 5.80 3.97 9.45
C LEU A 279 5.59 5.46 9.16
N ILE A 280 4.71 5.76 8.22
CA ILE A 280 4.28 7.13 7.90
C ILE A 280 2.88 7.41 8.42
N THR A 281 2.68 8.65 8.84
CA THR A 281 1.35 9.20 9.16
C THR A 281 1.21 10.58 8.53
N HIS A 282 -0.02 11.06 8.36
CA HIS A 282 -0.24 12.45 7.97
C HIS A 282 0.33 13.39 9.04
N LYS A 283 1.05 14.42 8.61
CA LYS A 283 1.63 15.44 9.48
C LYS A 283 0.54 16.38 10.01
N GLY A 284 0.32 16.40 11.32
CA GLY A 284 -0.69 17.27 11.94
C GLY A 284 -1.32 16.69 13.20
N LYS A 285 -2.06 17.52 13.95
CA LYS A 285 -2.58 17.19 15.30
C LYS A 285 -3.85 16.31 15.32
N ASN A 286 -4.35 15.89 14.17
CA ASN A 286 -5.64 15.22 14.02
C ASN A 286 -5.52 13.70 13.83
N HIS A 287 -4.51 13.05 14.42
CA HIS A 287 -4.52 11.59 14.48
C HIS A 287 -5.75 11.12 15.27
N ASN A 288 -6.51 10.18 14.71
CA ASN A 288 -7.58 9.52 15.44
C ASN A 288 -6.98 8.72 16.61
N ASN A 289 -7.79 8.42 17.63
CA ASN A 289 -7.24 7.76 18.81
C ASN A 289 -6.77 6.33 18.52
N ILE A 290 -7.34 5.65 17.51
CA ILE A 290 -6.87 4.31 17.13
C ILE A 290 -5.42 4.36 16.68
N LEU A 291 -5.07 5.32 15.83
CA LEU A 291 -3.70 5.55 15.40
C LEU A 291 -2.81 5.95 16.58
N LYS A 292 -3.26 6.85 17.47
CA LYS A 292 -2.47 7.22 18.66
C LYS A 292 -2.18 6.01 19.55
N THR A 293 -3.19 5.23 19.89
CA THR A 293 -3.05 4.01 20.69
C THR A 293 -2.12 3.01 20.01
N PHE A 294 -2.28 2.80 18.70
CA PHE A 294 -1.39 1.95 17.92
C PHE A 294 0.07 2.46 17.95
N MET A 295 0.29 3.77 17.80
CA MET A 295 1.61 4.39 17.88
C MET A 295 2.24 4.23 19.27
N GLU A 296 1.48 4.45 20.34
CA GLU A 296 1.96 4.26 21.72
C GLU A 296 2.35 2.79 22.00
N MET A 297 1.56 1.84 21.51
CA MET A 297 1.88 0.41 21.61
C MET A 297 3.15 0.07 20.81
N LEU A 298 3.28 0.64 19.61
CA LEU A 298 4.43 0.45 18.74
C LEU A 298 5.71 1.03 19.34
N GLU A 299 5.67 2.25 19.86
CA GLU A 299 6.80 2.91 20.52
C GLU A 299 7.32 2.11 21.71
N LYS A 300 6.42 1.65 22.59
CA LYS A 300 6.77 0.77 23.71
C LYS A 300 7.45 -0.51 23.23
N ARG A 301 7.00 -1.08 22.11
CA ARG A 301 7.55 -2.32 21.56
C ARG A 301 8.95 -2.15 20.97
N ILE A 302 9.20 -1.02 20.32
CA ILE A 302 10.52 -0.69 19.78
C ILE A 302 11.50 -0.37 20.91
N ALA A 303 11.07 0.35 21.96
CA ALA A 303 11.93 0.70 23.09
C ALA A 303 12.38 -0.52 23.93
N ASN A 304 11.63 -1.63 23.88
CA ASN A 304 11.90 -2.85 24.65
C ASN A 304 12.74 -3.90 23.89
N ASN A 305 13.22 -3.61 22.67
CA ASN A 305 14.11 -4.47 21.86
C ASN A 305 15.47 -3.82 21.60
#